data_AF-A0A0A1WZV0-F1
#
_entry.id   AF-A0A0A1WZV0-F1
#
_cell.length_a   1.000
_cell.length_b   1.000
_cell.length_c   1.000
_cell.angle_alpha   90.00
_cell.angle_beta   90.00
_cell.angle_gamma   90.00
#
_symmetry.space_group_name_H-M   'P 1'
#
loop_
_entity.id
_entity.type
_entity.pdbx_description
1 polymer ?
#
loop_
_entity_poly.entity_id
_entity_poly.type
_entity_poly.pdbx_seq_one_letter_code
_entity_poly.pdbx_strand_id
1 'polypeptide(L)'
;MCTKFKNVTHCIFDMDGLLLDTEKLYSQATQEILDPYGKTYTWDVKVSVMGLQTQQVAEAIVDAYKLPISWEEYAQKQRDRTEILMTEAELMPGNTQIESSNLIFCFVVDTEVIYEEIVRQIAGSFNKPYPRDVRVRMLGTTEQKSAQIAVNDLELPITVEEYLKIFTNKCKEMLGNSPLMKG
;
A
#
# COMPACT_ATOMS: atom_id res chain seq x y z
N MET A 1 2.84 -34.06 -24.58
CA MET A 1 4.29 -33.76 -24.47
C MET A 1 4.45 -32.70 -23.40
N CYS A 2 5.16 -33.00 -22.32
CA CYS A 2 5.33 -32.09 -21.18
C CYS A 2 6.53 -31.17 -21.45
N THR A 3 6.28 -29.89 -21.70
CA THR A 3 7.32 -28.88 -21.90
C THR A 3 8.06 -28.68 -20.58
N LYS A 4 9.34 -29.09 -20.52
CA LYS A 4 10.24 -28.77 -19.41
C LYS A 4 10.31 -27.24 -19.27
N PHE A 5 9.82 -26.72 -18.15
CA PHE A 5 10.01 -25.32 -17.81
C PHE A 5 11.51 -25.01 -17.65
N LYS A 6 11.94 -23.82 -18.05
CA LYS A 6 13.34 -23.39 -17.90
C LYS A 6 13.68 -23.30 -16.41
N ASN A 7 14.93 -23.60 -16.06
CA ASN A 7 15.41 -23.37 -14.69
C ASN A 7 15.23 -21.91 -14.33
N VAL A 8 14.43 -21.66 -13.30
CA VAL A 8 14.20 -20.35 -12.72
C VAL A 8 15.05 -20.25 -11.47
N THR A 9 15.83 -19.17 -11.35
CA THR A 9 16.70 -18.93 -10.18
C THR A 9 16.03 -18.05 -9.14
N HIS A 10 14.97 -17.31 -9.50
CA HIS A 10 14.27 -16.36 -8.65
C HIS A 10 12.77 -16.36 -8.98
N CYS A 11 11.92 -16.41 -7.96
CA CYS A 11 10.47 -16.33 -8.11
C CYS A 11 9.97 -14.99 -7.57
N ILE A 12 9.05 -14.34 -8.29
CA ILE A 12 8.29 -13.20 -7.80
C ILE A 12 6.94 -13.77 -7.40
N PHE A 13 6.63 -13.71 -6.11
CA PHE A 13 5.34 -14.12 -5.59
C PHE A 13 4.45 -12.89 -5.49
N ASP A 14 3.23 -13.01 -6.00
CA ASP A 14 2.18 -12.04 -5.68
C ASP A 14 1.81 -12.20 -4.19
N MET A 15 1.51 -11.11 -3.51
CA MET A 15 1.13 -11.14 -2.10
C MET A 15 -0.35 -11.50 -1.95
N ASP A 16 -1.18 -10.89 -2.80
CA ASP A 16 -2.63 -10.97 -2.73
C ASP A 16 -3.13 -12.34 -3.23
N GLY A 17 -3.75 -13.10 -2.32
CA GLY A 17 -4.33 -14.40 -2.64
C GLY A 17 -3.33 -15.56 -2.79
N LEU A 18 -2.03 -15.33 -2.50
CA LEU A 18 -1.00 -16.37 -2.58
C LEU A 18 -0.16 -16.51 -1.30
N LEU A 19 0.29 -15.41 -0.69
CA LEU A 19 1.06 -15.43 0.57
C LEU A 19 0.16 -15.22 1.80
N LEU A 20 -0.86 -14.37 1.65
CA LEU A 20 -1.86 -14.07 2.67
C LEU A 20 -3.26 -14.10 2.05
N ASP A 21 -4.24 -14.55 2.83
CA ASP A 21 -5.66 -14.38 2.49
C ASP A 21 -6.08 -12.94 2.83
N THR A 22 -5.47 -11.97 2.12
CA THR A 22 -5.70 -10.54 2.31
C THR A 22 -7.17 -10.18 2.10
N GLU A 23 -7.89 -10.93 1.26
CA GLU A 23 -9.32 -10.79 1.03
C GLU A 23 -10.15 -11.03 2.31
N LYS A 24 -9.78 -12.02 3.14
CA LYS A 24 -10.40 -12.21 4.45
C LYS A 24 -10.09 -11.08 5.41
N LEU A 25 -8.85 -10.61 5.46
CA LEU A 25 -8.44 -9.52 6.35
C LEU A 25 -9.17 -8.21 6.00
N TYR A 26 -9.26 -7.86 4.72
CA TYR A 26 -10.06 -6.71 4.28
C TYR A 26 -11.54 -6.85 4.60
N SER A 27 -12.09 -8.06 4.44
CA SER A 27 -13.49 -8.34 4.78
C SER A 27 -13.73 -8.18 6.30
N GLN A 28 -12.79 -8.65 7.13
CA GLN A 28 -12.85 -8.52 8.57
C GLN A 28 -12.69 -7.06 9.02
N ALA A 29 -11.70 -6.34 8.51
CA ALA A 29 -11.50 -4.92 8.81
C ALA A 29 -12.76 -4.10 8.47
N THR A 30 -13.37 -4.38 7.32
CA THR A 30 -14.62 -3.73 6.89
C THR A 30 -15.76 -4.06 7.85
N GLN A 31 -15.92 -5.32 8.25
CA GLN A 31 -16.96 -5.72 9.20
C GLN A 31 -16.79 -5.02 10.55
N GLU A 32 -15.58 -4.98 11.09
CA GLU A 32 -15.29 -4.35 12.39
C GLU A 32 -15.52 -2.83 12.37
N ILE A 33 -15.35 -2.18 11.22
CA ILE A 33 -15.70 -0.75 11.04
C ILE A 33 -17.22 -0.57 10.96
N LEU A 34 -17.94 -1.53 10.40
CA LEU A 34 -19.39 -1.51 10.27
C LEU A 34 -20.14 -1.90 11.56
N ASP A 35 -19.52 -2.70 12.43
CA ASP A 35 -20.10 -3.20 13.68
C ASP A 35 -20.62 -2.08 14.61
N PRO A 36 -19.88 -0.98 14.88
CA PRO A 36 -20.38 0.15 15.66
C PRO A 36 -21.64 0.82 15.10
N TYR A 37 -21.88 0.67 13.79
CA TYR A 37 -23.05 1.22 13.09
C TYR A 37 -24.19 0.20 12.96
N GLY A 38 -24.03 -1.01 13.51
CA GLY A 38 -25.00 -2.10 13.41
C GLY A 38 -25.22 -2.57 11.97
N LYS A 39 -24.18 -2.49 11.13
CA LYS A 39 -24.23 -2.89 9.71
C LYS A 39 -23.46 -4.19 9.51
N THR A 40 -23.95 -5.02 8.59
CA THR A 40 -23.28 -6.27 8.20
C THR A 40 -22.72 -6.13 6.80
N TYR A 41 -21.43 -6.44 6.64
CA TYR A 41 -20.78 -6.48 5.36
C TYR A 41 -21.33 -7.66 4.54
N THR A 42 -22.02 -7.36 3.44
CA THR A 42 -22.68 -8.38 2.64
C THR A 42 -21.83 -8.77 1.44
N TRP A 43 -22.05 -9.99 0.97
CA TRP A 43 -21.40 -10.48 -0.25
C TRP A 43 -21.71 -9.62 -1.47
N ASP A 44 -22.93 -9.10 -1.58
CA ASP A 44 -23.35 -8.26 -2.72
C ASP A 44 -22.54 -6.96 -2.78
N VAL A 45 -22.32 -6.31 -1.63
CA VAL A 45 -21.48 -5.11 -1.58
C VAL A 45 -20.03 -5.48 -1.88
N LYS A 46 -19.54 -6.60 -1.32
CA LYS A 46 -18.20 -7.09 -1.61
C LYS A 46 -17.95 -7.27 -3.11
N VAL A 47 -18.83 -7.96 -3.82
CA VAL A 47 -18.72 -8.14 -5.29
C VAL A 47 -18.79 -6.80 -6.02
N SER A 48 -19.62 -5.86 -5.56
CA SER A 48 -19.75 -4.55 -6.20
C SER A 48 -18.48 -3.69 -6.12
N VAL A 49 -17.64 -3.91 -5.09
CA VAL A 49 -16.40 -3.13 -4.88
C VAL A 49 -15.14 -3.85 -5.37
N MET A 50 -15.24 -5.12 -5.76
CA MET A 50 -14.10 -5.87 -6.29
C MET A 50 -13.58 -5.25 -7.59
N GLY A 51 -12.26 -5.04 -7.67
CA GLY A 51 -11.59 -4.47 -8.84
C GLY A 51 -11.65 -2.94 -8.96
N LEU A 52 -12.29 -2.26 -8.00
CA LEU A 52 -12.27 -0.79 -7.91
C LEU A 52 -11.01 -0.29 -7.18
N GLN A 53 -10.65 0.98 -7.41
CA GLN A 53 -9.56 1.61 -6.68
C GLN A 53 -9.95 1.93 -5.23
N THR A 54 -8.98 2.03 -4.32
CA THR A 54 -9.19 2.23 -2.88
C THR A 54 -10.16 3.38 -2.54
N GLN A 55 -10.04 4.52 -3.23
CA GLN A 55 -10.97 5.64 -3.03
C GLN A 55 -12.41 5.27 -3.43
N GLN A 56 -12.58 4.66 -4.60
CA GLN A 56 -13.90 4.26 -5.10
C GLN A 56 -14.55 3.19 -4.21
N VAL A 57 -13.75 2.28 -3.65
CA VAL A 57 -14.21 1.30 -2.66
C VAL A 57 -14.71 2.00 -1.40
N ALA A 58 -13.94 2.96 -0.86
CA ALA A 58 -14.30 3.71 0.33
C ALA A 58 -15.60 4.52 0.13
N GLU A 59 -15.70 5.23 -0.99
CA GLU A 59 -16.91 5.96 -1.38
C GLU A 59 -18.11 5.01 -1.51
N ALA A 60 -17.96 3.89 -2.23
CA ALA A 60 -19.02 2.92 -2.42
C ALA A 60 -19.50 2.29 -1.09
N ILE A 61 -18.60 2.01 -0.14
CA ILE A 61 -18.98 1.45 1.17
C ILE A 61 -19.70 2.48 2.03
N VAL A 62 -19.19 3.72 2.09
CA VAL A 62 -19.85 4.81 2.83
C VAL A 62 -21.24 5.06 2.28
N ASP A 63 -21.40 5.08 0.96
CA ASP A 63 -22.69 5.29 0.29
C ASP A 63 -23.64 4.11 0.47
N ALA A 64 -23.16 2.86 0.31
CA ALA A 64 -23.96 1.65 0.44
C ALA A 64 -24.54 1.48 1.85
N TYR A 65 -23.76 1.79 2.88
CA TYR A 65 -24.18 1.65 4.28
C TYR A 65 -24.70 2.94 4.91
N LYS A 66 -24.63 4.07 4.18
CA LYS A 66 -24.99 5.41 4.64
C LYS A 66 -24.29 5.76 5.96
N LEU A 67 -22.99 5.57 5.98
CA LEU A 67 -22.19 5.80 7.19
C LEU A 67 -22.12 7.31 7.51
N PRO A 68 -22.12 7.69 8.80
CA PRO A 68 -22.03 9.09 9.22
C PRO A 68 -20.58 9.61 9.24
N ILE A 69 -19.71 9.08 8.38
CA ILE A 69 -18.29 9.43 8.26
C ILE A 69 -17.96 9.64 6.78
N SER A 70 -16.93 10.43 6.48
CA SER A 70 -16.50 10.61 5.09
C SER A 70 -15.75 9.39 4.58
N TRP A 71 -15.61 9.29 3.25
CA TRP A 71 -14.79 8.23 2.63
C TRP A 71 -13.32 8.33 3.04
N GLU A 72 -12.77 9.53 3.32
CA GLU A 72 -11.39 9.67 3.80
C GLU A 72 -11.23 9.09 5.21
N GLU A 73 -12.19 9.36 6.10
CA GLU A 73 -12.18 8.82 7.46
C GLU A 73 -12.37 7.29 7.45
N TYR A 74 -13.26 6.78 6.60
CA TYR A 74 -13.43 5.35 6.40
C TYR A 74 -12.13 4.71 5.89
N ALA A 75 -11.51 5.28 4.85
CA ALA A 75 -10.25 4.78 4.29
C ALA A 75 -9.13 4.76 5.33
N GLN A 76 -9.06 5.78 6.20
CA GLN A 76 -8.09 5.79 7.30
C GLN A 76 -8.37 4.67 8.30
N LYS A 77 -9.60 4.53 8.78
CA LYS A 77 -9.98 3.45 9.71
C LYS A 77 -9.70 2.06 9.13
N GLN A 78 -9.96 1.88 7.84
CA GLN A 78 -9.73 0.62 7.13
C GLN A 78 -8.25 0.31 6.99
N ARG A 79 -7.39 1.32 6.74
CA ARG A 79 -5.93 1.17 6.76
C ARG A 79 -5.45 0.75 8.15
N ASP A 80 -5.79 1.53 9.18
CA ASP A 80 -5.35 1.29 10.55
C ASP A 80 -5.77 -0.11 11.03
N ARG A 81 -6.99 -0.54 10.67
CA ARG A 81 -7.50 -1.84 11.10
C ARG A 81 -6.87 -2.99 10.32
N THR A 82 -6.71 -2.84 9.00
CA THR A 82 -6.00 -3.84 8.18
C THR A 82 -4.57 -4.03 8.66
N GLU A 83 -3.87 -2.96 9.03
CA GLU A 83 -2.51 -3.01 9.60
C GLU A 83 -2.44 -3.82 10.89
N ILE A 84 -3.39 -3.59 11.82
CA ILE A 84 -3.50 -4.37 13.06
C ILE A 84 -3.76 -5.84 12.74
N LEU A 85 -4.76 -6.12 11.90
CA LEU A 85 -5.14 -7.50 11.56
C LEU A 85 -4.04 -8.25 10.83
N MET A 86 -3.23 -7.57 10.02
CA MET A 86 -2.10 -8.16 9.33
C MET A 86 -0.92 -8.43 10.26
N THR A 87 -0.71 -7.58 11.27
CA THR A 87 0.26 -7.85 12.34
C THR A 87 -0.14 -9.07 13.16
N GLU A 88 -1.45 -9.30 13.31
CA GLU A 88 -2.02 -10.45 14.04
C GLU A 88 -2.26 -11.69 13.15
N ALA A 89 -2.16 -11.57 11.83
CA ALA A 89 -2.50 -12.63 10.90
C ALA A 89 -1.49 -13.78 10.93
N GLU A 90 -1.99 -15.00 11.16
CA GLU A 90 -1.20 -16.21 10.99
C GLU A 90 -1.03 -16.53 9.48
N LEU A 91 0.17 -16.96 9.10
CA LEU A 91 0.47 -17.37 7.72
C LEU A 91 -0.39 -18.57 7.31
N MET A 92 -0.79 -18.60 6.04
CA MET A 92 -1.53 -19.75 5.49
C MET A 92 -0.73 -21.05 5.64
N PRO A 93 -1.39 -22.18 5.96
CA PRO A 93 -0.72 -23.46 6.15
C PRO A 93 -0.04 -23.89 4.84
N GLY A 94 1.30 -23.85 4.85
CA GLY A 94 2.17 -24.06 3.69
C GLY A 94 3.40 -23.14 3.66
N ASN A 95 3.35 -22.01 4.38
CA ASN A 95 4.35 -20.93 4.29
C ASN A 95 5.09 -20.68 5.61
N THR A 96 5.20 -21.69 6.47
CA THR A 96 5.65 -21.64 7.89
C THR A 96 7.08 -21.16 8.14
N GLN A 97 7.84 -20.78 7.10
CA GLN A 97 9.26 -20.38 7.22
C GLN A 97 9.54 -18.90 6.96
N ILE A 98 8.51 -18.08 6.76
CA ILE A 98 8.66 -16.65 6.59
C ILE A 98 8.37 -16.02 7.97
N GLU A 99 9.36 -15.52 8.72
CA GLU A 99 9.11 -14.84 10.01
C GLU A 99 8.09 -13.70 9.84
N SER A 100 6.88 -13.94 10.35
CA SER A 100 5.63 -13.33 9.90
C SER A 100 5.47 -11.85 10.26
N SER A 101 6.26 -11.31 11.18
CA SER A 101 5.96 -10.01 11.79
C SER A 101 6.55 -8.82 11.04
N ASN A 102 7.72 -8.95 10.42
CA ASN A 102 8.40 -7.81 9.78
C ASN A 102 8.16 -7.71 8.28
N LEU A 103 7.97 -8.85 7.60
CA LEU A 103 7.77 -8.85 6.15
C LEU A 103 6.36 -8.38 5.78
N ILE A 104 5.34 -8.76 6.55
CA ILE A 104 3.95 -8.37 6.30
C ILE A 104 3.75 -6.87 6.55
N PHE A 105 4.39 -6.33 7.60
CA PHE A 105 4.37 -4.90 7.92
C PHE A 105 4.97 -4.05 6.79
N CYS A 106 6.02 -4.54 6.13
CA CYS A 106 6.71 -3.84 5.06
C CYS A 106 5.93 -3.81 3.72
N PHE A 107 4.95 -4.69 3.51
CA PHE A 107 4.22 -4.75 2.23
C PHE A 107 2.87 -4.03 2.22
N VAL A 108 2.20 -3.88 3.37
CA VAL A 108 0.83 -3.30 3.39
C VAL A 108 0.76 -1.87 3.92
N VAL A 109 1.76 -1.43 4.70
CA VAL A 109 1.79 -0.08 5.27
C VAL A 109 2.83 0.80 4.58
N ASP A 110 3.82 0.19 3.92
CA ASP A 110 5.13 0.82 3.82
C ASP A 110 5.43 1.48 2.49
N THR A 111 4.67 1.30 1.40
CA THR A 111 5.03 2.00 0.16
C THR A 111 4.88 3.50 0.33
N GLU A 112 3.80 3.99 0.94
CA GLU A 112 3.60 5.44 1.16
C GLU A 112 4.59 6.02 2.18
N VAL A 113 4.91 5.30 3.26
CA VAL A 113 5.90 5.75 4.26
C VAL A 113 7.31 5.74 3.69
N ILE A 114 7.68 4.70 2.94
CA ILE A 114 8.94 4.61 2.21
C ILE A 114 9.02 5.71 1.14
N TYR A 115 7.96 5.92 0.36
CA TYR A 115 7.91 6.99 -0.64
C TYR A 115 8.01 8.36 0.04
N GLU A 116 7.32 8.59 1.15
CA GLU A 116 7.42 9.83 1.93
C GLU A 116 8.85 10.08 2.39
N GLU A 117 9.52 9.06 2.94
CA GLU A 117 10.90 9.15 3.40
C GLU A 117 11.88 9.35 2.23
N ILE A 118 11.67 8.68 1.09
CA ILE A 118 12.47 8.88 -0.12
C ILE A 118 12.35 10.32 -0.62
N VAL A 119 11.12 10.85 -0.72
CA VAL A 119 10.87 12.23 -1.14
C VAL A 119 11.53 13.20 -0.18
N ARG A 120 11.40 12.96 1.14
CA ARG A 120 12.04 13.75 2.19
C ARG A 120 13.56 13.75 2.07
N GLN A 121 14.18 12.62 1.78
CA GLN A 121 15.63 12.52 1.56
C GLN A 121 16.07 13.24 0.28
N ILE A 122 15.31 13.13 -0.81
CA ILE A 122 15.60 13.85 -2.05
C ILE A 122 15.52 15.35 -1.80
N ALA A 123 14.42 15.85 -1.21
CA ALA A 123 14.26 17.25 -0.86
C ALA A 123 15.38 17.75 0.08
N GLY A 124 15.71 16.95 1.10
CA GLY A 124 16.81 17.23 2.04
C GLY A 124 18.18 17.32 1.37
N SER A 125 18.43 16.52 0.32
CA SER A 125 19.69 16.60 -0.45
C SER A 125 19.88 17.94 -1.18
N PHE A 126 18.77 18.64 -1.46
CA PHE A 126 18.76 19.99 -2.03
C PHE A 126 18.51 21.09 -0.98
N ASN A 127 18.55 20.73 0.31
CA ASN A 127 18.28 21.64 1.43
C ASN A 127 16.88 22.29 1.36
N LYS A 128 15.91 21.58 0.79
CA LYS A 128 14.50 22.00 0.67
C LYS A 128 13.63 21.31 1.73
N PRO A 129 12.70 22.03 2.37
CA PRO A 129 11.76 21.41 3.29
C PRO A 129 10.74 20.58 2.51
N TYR A 130 10.20 19.54 3.12
CA TYR A 130 9.09 18.76 2.57
C TYR A 130 7.82 19.01 3.38
N PRO A 131 7.01 20.01 3.02
CA PRO A 131 5.85 20.42 3.79
C PRO A 131 4.64 19.51 3.54
N ARG A 132 3.73 19.47 4.53
CA ARG A 132 2.55 18.59 4.53
C ARG A 132 1.60 18.87 3.36
N ASP A 133 1.53 20.10 2.85
CA ASP A 133 0.65 20.45 1.73
C ASP A 133 1.11 19.78 0.42
N VAL A 134 2.41 19.74 0.16
CA VAL A 134 3.00 19.01 -1.00
C VAL A 134 2.73 17.52 -0.85
N ARG A 135 2.92 16.97 0.36
CA ARG A 135 2.60 15.56 0.66
C ARG A 135 1.16 15.21 0.31
N VAL A 136 0.20 16.03 0.76
CA VAL A 136 -1.23 15.79 0.49
C VAL A 136 -1.55 15.87 -1.00
N ARG A 137 -0.87 16.74 -1.77
CA ARG A 137 -1.05 16.82 -3.23
C ARG A 137 -0.48 15.61 -3.98
N MET A 138 0.56 14.98 -3.44
CA MET A 138 1.17 13.78 -4.04
C MET A 138 0.34 12.51 -3.77
N LEU A 139 -0.31 12.42 -2.61
CA LEU A 139 -1.12 11.27 -2.21
C LEU A 139 -2.24 10.99 -3.23
N GLY A 140 -2.38 9.72 -3.62
CA GLY A 140 -3.43 9.26 -4.54
C GLY A 140 -3.21 9.66 -6.00
N THR A 141 -2.05 10.22 -6.35
CA THR A 141 -1.70 10.53 -7.74
C THR A 141 -0.74 9.49 -8.34
N THR A 142 -0.58 9.49 -9.66
CA THR A 142 0.36 8.59 -10.35
C THR A 142 1.80 9.04 -10.10
N GLU A 143 2.76 8.10 -10.13
CA GLU A 143 4.19 8.38 -9.88
C GLU A 143 4.72 9.58 -10.69
N GLN A 144 4.35 9.68 -11.97
CA GLN A 144 4.74 10.83 -12.80
C GLN A 144 4.14 12.17 -12.33
N LYS A 145 2.88 12.17 -11.89
CA LYS A 145 2.26 13.39 -11.35
C LYS A 145 2.89 13.78 -10.02
N SER A 146 3.13 12.80 -9.14
CA SER A 146 3.85 13.01 -7.88
C SER A 146 5.24 13.60 -8.12
N ALA A 147 6.00 13.08 -9.09
CA ALA A 147 7.31 13.62 -9.45
C ALA A 147 7.24 15.05 -9.99
N GLN A 148 6.24 15.37 -10.80
CA GLN A 148 6.01 16.73 -11.30
C GLN A 148 5.70 17.69 -10.15
N ILE A 149 4.84 17.29 -9.21
CA ILE A 149 4.50 18.05 -8.01
C ILE A 149 5.75 18.26 -7.15
N ALA A 150 6.53 17.21 -6.89
CA ALA A 150 7.74 17.30 -6.08
C ALA A 150 8.77 18.26 -6.70
N VAL A 151 9.04 18.17 -8.01
CA VAL A 151 10.01 19.04 -8.68
C VAL A 151 9.53 20.50 -8.73
N ASN A 152 8.26 20.73 -9.07
CA ASN A 152 7.72 22.08 -9.23
C ASN A 152 7.51 22.77 -7.89
N ASP A 153 6.86 22.10 -6.94
CA ASP A 153 6.42 22.74 -5.69
C ASP A 153 7.58 22.88 -4.69
N LEU A 154 8.58 21.98 -4.74
CA LEU A 154 9.79 22.11 -3.93
C LEU A 154 10.88 22.93 -4.64
N GLU A 155 10.62 23.36 -5.88
CA GLU A 155 11.57 24.08 -6.74
C GLU A 155 12.94 23.39 -6.78
N LEU A 156 12.94 22.08 -7.06
CA LEU A 156 14.18 21.31 -7.11
C LEU A 156 14.98 21.69 -8.35
N PRO A 157 16.32 21.84 -8.25
CA PRO A 157 17.18 22.20 -9.39
C PRO A 157 17.49 20.99 -10.29
N ILE A 158 16.48 20.15 -10.54
CA ILE A 158 16.58 18.94 -11.37
C ILE A 158 15.31 18.77 -12.20
N THR A 159 15.41 18.02 -13.29
CA THR A 159 14.24 17.69 -14.12
C THR A 159 13.40 16.57 -13.48
N VAL A 160 12.15 16.44 -13.92
CA VAL A 160 11.26 15.34 -13.51
C VAL A 160 11.86 13.98 -13.86
N GLU A 161 12.54 13.86 -15.00
CA GLU A 161 13.18 12.60 -15.41
C GLU A 161 14.36 12.24 -14.50
N GLU A 162 15.17 13.22 -14.10
CA GLU A 162 16.25 13.02 -13.14
C GLU A 162 15.72 12.68 -11.75
N TYR A 163 14.65 13.35 -11.32
CA TYR A 163 13.96 13.04 -10.07
C TYR A 163 13.49 11.59 -10.06
N LEU A 164 12.81 11.14 -11.12
CA LEU A 164 12.34 9.76 -11.24
C LEU A 164 13.49 8.75 -11.19
N LYS A 165 14.63 9.03 -11.85
CA LYS A 165 15.82 8.16 -11.78
C LYS A 165 16.36 8.05 -10.34
N ILE A 166 16.47 9.17 -9.63
CA ILE A 166 16.93 9.19 -8.24
C ILE A 166 15.94 8.43 -7.35
N PHE A 167 14.65 8.70 -7.52
CA PHE A 167 13.56 8.06 -6.79
C PHE A 167 13.56 6.55 -7.00
N THR A 168 13.59 6.06 -8.24
CA THR A 168 13.68 4.63 -8.55
C THR A 168 14.92 3.98 -7.95
N ASN A 169 16.08 4.65 -7.97
CA ASN A 169 17.30 4.13 -7.37
C ASN A 169 17.19 4.03 -5.84
N LYS A 170 16.61 5.04 -5.19
CA LYS A 170 16.34 5.00 -3.74
C LYS A 170 15.30 3.96 -3.36
N CYS A 171 14.26 3.78 -4.16
CA CYS A 171 13.30 2.68 -3.99
C CYS A 171 14.03 1.34 -4.04
N LYS A 172 14.91 1.12 -5.02
CA LYS A 172 15.73 -0.10 -5.10
C LYS A 172 16.68 -0.27 -3.93
N GLU A 173 17.24 0.81 -3.40
CA GLU A 173 18.14 0.76 -2.23
C GLU A 173 17.40 0.45 -0.94
N MET A 174 16.27 1.11 -0.68
CA MET A 174 15.47 0.92 0.53
C MET A 174 14.68 -0.39 0.50
N LEU A 175 14.08 -0.76 -0.64
CA LEU A 175 13.38 -2.04 -0.81
C LEU A 175 14.37 -3.21 -0.97
N GLY A 176 15.54 -2.97 -1.59
CA GLY A 176 16.56 -4.00 -1.82
C GLY A 176 17.44 -4.32 -0.61
N ASN A 177 17.54 -3.40 0.35
CA ASN A 177 18.18 -3.65 1.65
C ASN A 177 17.19 -4.10 2.73
N SER A 178 15.91 -4.29 2.39
CA SER A 178 14.98 -5.00 3.28
C SER A 178 15.54 -6.41 3.49
N PRO A 179 15.71 -6.89 4.74
CA PRO A 179 16.36 -8.16 5.01
C PRO A 179 15.62 -9.27 4.25
N LEU A 180 16.27 -9.80 3.22
CA LEU A 180 15.84 -11.03 2.55
C LEU A 180 15.89 -12.14 3.59
N MET A 181 14.73 -12.61 4.01
CA MET A 181 14.67 -13.72 4.94
C MET A 181 15.21 -14.97 4.27
N LYS A 182 16.09 -15.68 4.98
CA LYS A 182 16.56 -16.98 4.53
C LYS A 182 15.36 -17.92 4.49
N GLY A 183 15.06 -18.43 3.30
CA GLY A 183 14.12 -19.54 3.11
C GLY A 183 14.60 -20.84 3.75
#